data_AF-A0A820LSI2-F1
#
_entry.id   AF-A0A820LSI2-F1
#
_cell.length_a   1.000
_cell.length_b   1.000
_cell.length_c   1.000
_cell.angle_alpha   90.00
_cell.angle_beta   90.00
_cell.angle_gamma   90.00
#
_symmetry.space_group_name_H-M   'P 1'
#
loop_
_entity.id
_entity.type
_entity.pdbx_description
1 polymer ?
#
loop_
_entity_poly.entity_id
_entity_poly.type
_entity_poly.pdbx_seq_one_letter_code
_entity_poly.pdbx_strand_id
1 'polypeptide(L)'
;KSKAGVRTPMAGVVSRALIILGIYALPAMFYWISQASLAAVIIHAVGDLIAGPQTLKLFWQVSPIEFFIFWIGVIVTIFSSIEIGIYTTVISSGVLLLFRIAKARGQFVGRVQIEQIKLSVDKYIRLTTRNIYVSLDHSDGSNPTVIPISSNNGIFIYRLNESFLYPNANHYMELMIEQIFRETKPGKTNLYDSLGEQPWNLKTSRHPERDQQKDDRRPCLHALILDFSGVAHLDITGLQNLVDVRRQLDHYADKKVNWHFVGLSRPWLKRALISAGFGSSEQGHTIFSVANLHDNIDGDENNATVVLVPILDSNRSLFHTDLDEAYEAAMASLPQKDKFVVFDNGMV
;
A
#
# COMPACT_ATOMS: atom_id res chain seq x y z
N LYS A 1 25.04 34.72 15.39
CA LYS A 1 24.44 34.37 16.70
C LYS A 1 24.81 32.96 17.14
N SER A 2 24.47 31.91 16.36
CA SER A 2 24.84 30.51 16.69
C SER A 2 26.35 30.29 16.82
N LYS A 3 27.16 30.79 15.86
CA LYS A 3 28.64 30.73 15.92
C LYS A 3 29.29 31.48 17.10
N ALA A 4 28.56 32.37 17.79
CA ALA A 4 29.08 33.18 18.90
C ALA A 4 28.67 32.63 20.29
N GLY A 5 28.09 31.42 20.36
CA GLY A 5 27.77 30.76 21.62
C GLY A 5 26.58 31.34 22.40
N VAL A 6 25.73 32.15 21.75
CA VAL A 6 24.54 32.75 22.37
C VAL A 6 23.51 31.67 22.70
N ARG A 7 23.12 31.56 23.97
CA ARG A 7 22.15 30.56 24.47
C ARG A 7 20.83 31.14 24.98
N THR A 8 20.68 32.46 25.03
CA THR A 8 19.49 33.13 25.58
C THR A 8 18.79 34.00 24.53
N PRO A 9 17.44 34.10 24.56
CA PRO A 9 16.69 34.98 23.66
C PRO A 9 16.98 36.47 23.90
N MET A 10 17.55 36.83 25.07
CA MET A 10 17.97 38.19 25.44
C MET A 10 18.94 38.83 24.42
N ALA A 11 19.76 38.04 23.74
CA ALA A 11 20.66 38.54 22.70
C ALA A 11 19.93 39.18 21.52
N GLY A 12 18.67 38.79 21.27
CA GLY A 12 17.80 39.44 20.30
C GLY A 12 17.51 40.90 20.67
N VAL A 13 17.27 41.16 21.95
CA VAL A 13 17.02 42.52 22.49
C VAL A 13 18.26 43.38 22.32
N VAL A 14 19.44 42.87 22.69
CA VAL A 14 20.71 43.59 22.53
C VAL A 14 21.01 43.89 21.05
N SER A 15 20.81 42.92 20.15
CA SER A 15 20.98 43.15 18.70
C SER A 15 20.03 44.24 18.18
N ARG A 16 18.75 44.22 18.59
CA ARG A 16 17.77 45.23 18.18
C ARG A 16 18.12 46.61 18.74
N ALA A 17 18.54 46.70 20.01
CA ALA A 17 18.97 47.96 20.62
C ALA A 17 20.17 48.57 19.88
N LEU A 18 21.16 47.74 19.50
CA LEU A 18 22.30 48.18 18.69
C LEU A 18 21.88 48.66 17.30
N ILE A 19 20.97 47.94 16.63
CA ILE A 19 20.44 48.36 15.32
C ILE A 19 19.72 49.72 15.44
N ILE A 20 18.86 49.89 16.45
CA ILE A 20 18.16 51.16 16.71
C ILE A 20 19.18 52.28 16.95
N LEU A 21 20.16 52.07 17.84
CA LEU A 21 21.21 53.04 18.10
C LEU A 21 21.96 53.42 16.82
N GLY A 22 22.31 52.45 15.98
CA GLY A 22 22.98 52.70 14.70
C GLY A 22 22.13 53.53 13.73
N ILE A 23 20.82 53.25 13.62
CA ILE A 23 19.90 54.00 12.74
C ILE A 23 19.74 55.45 13.22
N TYR A 24 19.79 55.73 14.53
CA TYR A 24 19.64 57.11 15.04
C TYR A 24 20.97 57.88 15.13
N ALA A 25 22.08 57.23 15.48
CA ALA A 25 23.34 57.91 15.77
C ALA A 25 24.31 57.98 14.57
N LEU A 26 24.25 57.04 13.63
CA LEU A 26 25.21 56.91 12.52
C LEU A 26 24.76 57.33 11.10
N PRO A 27 23.56 57.92 10.84
CA PRO A 27 23.18 58.32 9.47
C PRO A 27 24.19 59.22 8.74
N ALA A 28 24.80 60.17 9.45
CA ALA A 28 25.80 61.09 8.87
C ALA A 28 27.05 60.35 8.34
N MET A 29 27.41 59.23 8.98
CA MET A 29 28.51 58.38 8.53
C MET A 29 28.08 57.46 7.38
N PHE A 30 26.86 56.92 7.42
CA PHE A 30 26.35 56.04 6.36
C PHE A 30 26.15 56.76 5.02
N TYR A 31 26.00 58.09 5.00
CA TYR A 31 25.91 58.86 3.76
C TYR A 31 27.12 58.65 2.82
N TRP A 32 28.31 58.44 3.38
CA TRP A 32 29.55 58.30 2.61
C TRP A 32 29.86 56.88 2.15
N ILE A 33 28.96 55.91 2.42
CA ILE A 33 29.22 54.52 2.04
C ILE A 33 29.11 54.33 0.53
N SER A 34 30.14 53.74 -0.07
CA SER A 34 30.12 53.42 -1.50
C SER A 34 29.12 52.30 -1.79
N GLN A 35 28.29 52.49 -2.83
CA GLN A 35 27.33 51.47 -3.29
C GLN A 35 28.01 50.15 -3.68
N ALA A 36 29.26 50.19 -4.14
CA ALA A 36 30.05 49.00 -4.45
C ALA A 36 30.35 48.15 -3.20
N SER A 37 30.59 48.79 -2.06
CA SER A 37 30.83 48.08 -0.79
C SER A 37 29.55 47.40 -0.30
N LEU A 38 28.40 48.07 -0.40
CA LEU A 38 27.10 47.48 -0.05
C LEU A 38 26.76 46.29 -0.95
N ALA A 39 26.97 46.42 -2.26
CA ALA A 39 26.74 45.34 -3.22
C ALA A 39 27.65 44.13 -2.94
N ALA A 40 28.93 44.35 -2.62
CA ALA A 40 29.87 43.26 -2.31
C ALA A 40 29.43 42.44 -1.08
N VAL A 41 28.98 43.11 -0.01
CA VAL A 41 28.47 42.44 1.20
C VAL A 41 27.20 41.64 0.88
N ILE A 42 26.29 42.19 0.06
CA ILE A 42 25.06 41.50 -0.34
C ILE A 42 25.39 40.27 -1.20
N ILE A 43 26.27 40.38 -2.19
CA ILE A 43 26.65 39.26 -3.07
C ILE A 43 27.27 38.13 -2.26
N HIS A 44 28.18 38.44 -1.33
CA HIS A 44 28.76 37.42 -0.46
C HIS A 44 27.70 36.74 0.41
N ALA A 45 26.81 37.52 1.03
CA ALA A 45 25.76 37.00 1.90
C ALA A 45 24.72 36.14 1.14
N VAL A 46 24.35 36.53 -0.08
CA VAL A 46 23.39 35.78 -0.91
C VAL A 46 24.06 34.56 -1.57
N GLY A 47 25.34 34.66 -1.94
CA GLY A 47 26.11 33.53 -2.48
C GLY A 47 26.14 32.34 -1.52
N ASP A 48 26.28 32.61 -0.22
CA ASP A 48 26.24 31.59 0.83
C ASP A 48 24.85 30.93 1.00
N LEU A 49 23.77 31.57 0.50
CA LEU A 49 22.40 31.05 0.57
C LEU A 49 22.05 30.13 -0.61
N ILE A 50 22.74 30.26 -1.75
CA ILE A 50 22.44 29.48 -2.94
C ILE A 50 22.71 27.99 -2.68
N ALA A 51 21.73 27.15 -3.01
CA ALA A 51 21.86 25.71 -2.85
C ALA A 51 23.05 25.17 -3.67
N GLY A 52 23.99 24.51 -3.00
CA GLY A 52 25.16 23.93 -3.65
C GLY A 52 24.81 22.78 -4.61
N PRO A 53 25.74 22.42 -5.53
CA PRO A 53 25.52 21.40 -6.56
C PRO A 53 25.26 19.99 -5.98
N GLN A 54 25.71 19.74 -4.75
CA GLN A 54 25.42 18.48 -4.03
C GLN A 54 23.92 18.29 -3.79
N THR A 55 23.19 19.36 -3.50
CA THR A 55 21.73 19.32 -3.26
C THR A 55 20.97 18.91 -4.52
N LEU A 56 21.39 19.44 -5.68
CA LEU A 56 20.80 19.07 -6.98
C LEU A 56 21.03 17.59 -7.32
N LYS A 57 22.23 17.08 -7.02
CA LYS A 57 22.52 15.65 -7.19
C LYS A 57 21.65 14.78 -6.29
N LEU A 58 21.39 15.23 -5.07
CA LEU A 58 20.53 14.53 -4.13
C LEU A 58 19.07 14.49 -4.61
N PHE A 59 18.54 15.58 -5.17
CA PHE A 59 17.21 15.58 -5.80
C PHE A 59 17.13 14.55 -6.94
N TRP A 60 18.13 14.49 -7.82
CA TRP A 60 18.14 13.52 -8.91
C TRP A 60 18.17 12.06 -8.41
N GLN A 61 18.91 11.79 -7.34
CA GLN A 61 19.03 10.44 -6.78
C GLN A 61 17.77 10.00 -6.01
N VAL A 62 17.06 10.93 -5.37
CA VAL A 62 15.84 10.64 -4.61
C VAL A 62 14.61 10.58 -5.50
N SER A 63 14.38 11.62 -6.31
CA SER A 63 13.23 11.73 -7.21
C SER A 63 13.55 12.69 -8.36
N PRO A 64 13.75 12.19 -9.59
CA PRO A 64 14.02 13.04 -10.76
C PRO A 64 12.93 14.10 -11.01
N ILE A 65 11.68 13.84 -10.61
CA ILE A 65 10.58 14.80 -10.79
C ILE A 65 10.76 16.03 -9.89
N GLU A 66 11.25 15.85 -8.66
CA GLU A 66 11.48 16.98 -7.75
C GLU A 66 12.60 17.90 -8.24
N PHE A 67 13.60 17.33 -8.91
CA PHE A 67 14.63 18.12 -9.59
C PHE A 67 14.01 19.07 -10.64
N PHE A 68 13.03 18.62 -11.42
CA PHE A 68 12.33 19.49 -12.38
C PHE A 68 11.44 20.52 -11.69
N ILE A 69 10.73 20.15 -10.62
CA ILE A 69 9.92 21.10 -9.84
C ILE A 69 10.80 22.23 -9.27
N PHE A 70 11.99 21.91 -8.78
CA PHE A 70 12.97 22.91 -8.32
C PHE A 70 13.33 23.90 -9.43
N TRP A 71 13.70 23.42 -10.62
CA TRP A 71 14.07 24.30 -11.73
C TRP A 71 12.91 25.14 -12.24
N ILE A 72 11.70 24.58 -12.31
CA ILE A 72 10.49 25.35 -12.62
C ILE A 72 10.32 26.49 -11.61
N GLY A 73 10.48 26.22 -10.31
CA GLY A 73 10.41 27.23 -9.26
C GLY A 73 11.44 28.34 -9.43
N VAL A 74 12.71 27.97 -9.67
CA VAL A 74 13.80 28.95 -9.88
C VAL A 74 13.53 29.83 -11.10
N ILE A 75 13.16 29.23 -12.23
CA ILE A 75 12.88 29.96 -13.47
C ILE A 75 11.70 30.93 -13.26
N VAL A 76 10.58 30.46 -12.70
CA VAL A 76 9.39 31.30 -12.47
C VAL A 76 9.70 32.45 -11.51
N THR A 77 10.46 32.19 -10.45
CA THR A 77 10.85 33.22 -9.47
C THR A 77 11.72 34.31 -10.10
N ILE A 78 12.64 33.94 -11.01
CA ILE A 78 13.55 34.89 -11.69
C ILE A 78 12.80 35.75 -12.71
N PHE A 79 11.90 35.16 -13.51
CA PHE A 79 11.25 35.86 -14.62
C PHE A 79 9.92 36.53 -14.26
N SER A 80 9.34 36.20 -13.11
CA SER A 80 8.05 36.75 -12.68
C SER A 80 8.17 37.40 -11.31
N SER A 81 7.72 36.72 -10.26
CA SER A 81 7.82 37.20 -8.89
C SER A 81 8.02 36.03 -7.94
N ILE A 82 8.55 36.32 -6.75
CA ILE A 82 8.79 35.33 -5.70
C ILE A 82 7.46 34.69 -5.26
N GLU A 83 6.38 35.46 -5.19
CA GLU A 83 5.05 34.97 -4.80
C GLU A 83 4.55 33.90 -5.78
N ILE A 84 4.60 34.19 -7.08
CA ILE A 84 4.16 33.25 -8.13
C ILE A 84 5.07 32.00 -8.12
N GLY A 85 6.38 32.16 -7.94
CA GLY A 85 7.32 31.04 -7.83
C GLY A 85 7.01 30.07 -6.69
N ILE A 86 6.62 30.60 -5.52
CA ILE A 86 6.21 29.78 -4.37
C ILE A 86 4.91 29.03 -4.70
N TYR A 87 3.90 29.70 -5.25
CA TYR A 87 2.65 29.03 -5.61
C TYR A 87 2.86 27.91 -6.63
N THR A 88 3.67 28.15 -7.67
CA THR A 88 3.96 27.14 -8.68
C THR A 88 4.63 25.90 -8.10
N THR A 89 5.60 26.04 -7.21
CA THR A 89 6.31 24.90 -6.62
C THR A 89 5.42 24.11 -5.66
N VAL A 90 4.68 24.77 -4.77
CA VAL A 90 3.76 24.13 -3.83
C VAL A 90 2.66 23.37 -4.58
N ILE A 91 2.04 23.98 -5.59
CA ILE A 91 0.99 23.33 -6.40
C ILE A 91 1.57 22.14 -7.17
N SER A 92 2.75 22.29 -7.78
CA SER A 92 3.39 21.20 -8.54
C SER A 92 3.72 20.00 -7.64
N SER A 93 4.23 20.24 -6.42
CA SER A 93 4.45 19.19 -5.43
C SER A 93 3.14 18.56 -4.94
N GLY A 94 2.08 19.35 -4.75
CA GLY A 94 0.75 18.86 -4.40
C GLY A 94 0.15 17.97 -5.50
N VAL A 95 0.26 18.38 -6.77
CA VAL A 95 -0.17 17.59 -7.93
C VAL A 95 0.62 16.29 -8.01
N LEU A 96 1.94 16.33 -7.80
CA LEU A 96 2.77 15.12 -7.78
C LEU A 96 2.32 14.15 -6.68
N LEU A 97 2.03 14.66 -5.49
CA LEU A 97 1.52 13.86 -4.37
C LEU A 97 0.17 13.22 -4.72
N LEU A 98 -0.79 13.98 -5.25
CA LEU A 98 -2.10 13.47 -5.65
C LEU A 98 -1.98 12.43 -6.77
N PHE A 99 -1.10 12.67 -7.75
CA PHE A 99 -0.84 11.72 -8.83
C PHE A 99 -0.24 10.41 -8.31
N ARG A 100 0.67 10.47 -7.33
CA ARG A 100 1.27 9.28 -6.71
C ARG A 100 0.23 8.46 -5.95
N ILE A 101 -0.68 9.12 -5.22
CA ILE A 101 -1.80 8.46 -4.53
C ILE A 101 -2.75 7.82 -5.55
N ALA A 102 -3.15 8.56 -6.59
CA ALA A 102 -4.08 8.08 -7.61
C ALA A 102 -3.52 6.89 -8.43
N LYS A 103 -2.21 6.90 -8.73
CA LYS A 103 -1.52 5.85 -9.51
C LYS A 103 -0.85 4.79 -8.62
N ALA A 104 -1.33 4.62 -7.40
CA ALA A 104 -0.84 3.56 -6.53
C ALA A 104 -1.22 2.19 -7.14
N ARG A 105 -0.26 1.25 -7.17
CA ARG A 105 -0.44 -0.08 -7.78
C ARG A 105 -0.58 -1.14 -6.71
N GLY A 106 -1.50 -2.08 -6.94
CA GLY A 106 -1.62 -3.28 -6.12
C GLY A 106 -0.95 -4.46 -6.81
N GLN A 107 -0.65 -5.49 -6.04
CA GLN A 107 0.12 -6.63 -6.50
C GLN A 107 -0.58 -7.92 -6.06
N PHE A 108 -0.62 -8.89 -6.97
CA PHE A 108 -0.93 -10.26 -6.58
C PHE A 108 0.29 -10.87 -5.91
N VAL A 109 0.06 -11.57 -4.81
CA VAL A 109 1.11 -12.19 -4.01
C VAL A 109 0.89 -13.70 -3.96
N GLY A 110 1.99 -14.45 -3.99
CA GLY A 110 1.99 -15.90 -3.84
C GLY A 110 2.78 -16.34 -2.61
N ARG A 111 2.53 -17.56 -2.16
CA ARG A 111 3.15 -18.13 -0.95
C ARG A 111 4.53 -18.68 -1.30
N VAL A 112 5.52 -18.35 -0.47
CA VAL A 112 6.88 -18.88 -0.51
C VAL A 112 7.26 -19.36 0.88
N GLN A 113 7.72 -20.60 0.99
CA GLN A 113 8.27 -21.11 2.24
C GLN A 113 9.73 -20.66 2.37
N ILE A 114 10.06 -19.99 3.46
CA ILE A 114 11.43 -19.55 3.75
C ILE A 114 11.96 -20.23 5.00
N GLU A 115 13.26 -20.48 4.99
CA GLU A 115 14.02 -20.94 6.15
C GLU A 115 14.98 -19.82 6.59
N GLN A 116 14.93 -19.44 7.86
CA GLN A 116 15.90 -18.52 8.43
C GLN A 116 17.18 -19.28 8.78
N ILE A 117 18.29 -18.89 8.15
CA ILE A 117 19.59 -19.54 8.35
C ILE A 117 20.54 -18.55 9.02
N LYS A 118 21.11 -18.96 10.16
CA LYS A 118 22.20 -18.21 10.80
C LYS A 118 23.53 -18.82 10.41
N LEU A 119 24.41 -18.01 9.81
CA LEU A 119 25.77 -18.41 9.50
C LEU A 119 26.65 -18.19 10.74
N SER A 120 27.23 -19.26 11.27
CA SER A 120 28.15 -19.17 12.41
C SER A 120 29.42 -19.96 12.11
N VAL A 121 30.53 -19.24 11.94
CA VAL A 121 31.93 -19.62 11.65
C VAL A 121 32.14 -20.71 10.59
N ASP A 122 31.45 -21.86 10.61
CA ASP A 122 31.44 -22.89 9.55
C ASP A 122 30.18 -23.78 9.55
N LYS A 123 29.12 -23.40 10.28
CA LYS A 123 27.87 -24.17 10.39
C LYS A 123 26.65 -23.34 10.05
N TYR A 124 25.83 -23.86 9.15
CA TYR A 124 24.49 -23.36 8.87
C TYR A 124 23.52 -23.90 9.93
N ILE A 125 22.94 -23.02 10.73
CA ILE A 125 21.90 -23.39 11.69
C ILE A 125 20.56 -22.91 11.14
N ARG A 126 19.67 -23.86 10.82
CA ARG A 126 18.27 -23.57 10.49
C ARG A 126 17.53 -23.21 11.77
N LEU A 127 16.94 -22.02 11.81
CA LEU A 127 16.26 -21.50 13.00
C LEU A 127 14.77 -21.79 12.93
N THR A 128 14.11 -21.29 11.88
CA THR A 128 12.66 -21.31 11.75
C THR A 128 12.28 -21.41 10.28
N THR A 129 11.20 -22.14 10.03
CA THR A 129 10.53 -22.18 8.73
C THR A 129 9.24 -21.38 8.84
N ARG A 130 9.04 -20.41 7.96
CA ARG A 130 7.80 -19.62 7.92
C ARG A 130 7.40 -19.34 6.48
N ASN A 131 6.12 -19.09 6.25
CA ASN A 131 5.66 -18.65 4.95
C ASN A 131 5.80 -17.14 4.84
N ILE A 132 6.15 -16.66 3.65
CA ILE A 132 6.06 -15.25 3.28
C ILE A 132 5.29 -15.13 1.98
N TYR A 133 4.73 -13.95 1.77
CA TYR A 133 3.94 -13.63 0.58
C TYR A 133 4.68 -12.61 -0.26
N VAL A 134 5.14 -13.05 -1.43
CA VAL A 134 5.99 -12.30 -2.36
C VAL A 134 5.18 -11.99 -3.63
N SER A 135 5.42 -10.84 -4.23
CA SER A 135 4.71 -10.41 -5.43
C SER A 135 5.00 -11.32 -6.62
N LEU A 136 3.96 -11.71 -7.37
CA LEU A 136 4.09 -12.60 -8.53
C LEU A 136 4.90 -12.00 -9.68
N ASP A 137 4.93 -10.67 -9.76
CA ASP A 137 5.64 -9.88 -10.79
C ASP A 137 7.03 -9.40 -10.33
N HIS A 138 7.46 -9.75 -9.11
CA HIS A 138 8.74 -9.33 -8.52
C HIS A 138 9.01 -7.82 -8.55
N SER A 139 7.95 -7.00 -8.71
CA SER A 139 8.04 -5.55 -8.77
C SER A 139 8.42 -4.91 -7.42
N ASP A 140 8.49 -5.72 -6.36
CA ASP A 140 9.04 -5.39 -5.04
C ASP A 140 10.58 -5.50 -4.98
N GLY A 141 11.25 -5.92 -6.06
CA GLY A 141 12.70 -6.12 -6.12
C GLY A 141 13.16 -7.45 -5.50
N SER A 142 12.23 -8.38 -5.27
CA SER A 142 12.55 -9.75 -4.88
C SER A 142 13.32 -10.50 -5.98
N ASN A 143 14.05 -11.55 -5.60
CA ASN A 143 14.86 -12.31 -6.55
C ASN A 143 13.96 -13.02 -7.59
N PRO A 144 14.12 -12.76 -8.91
CA PRO A 144 13.29 -13.36 -9.96
C PRO A 144 13.32 -14.89 -10.03
N THR A 145 14.36 -15.53 -9.46
CA THR A 145 14.45 -17.00 -9.43
C THR A 145 13.46 -17.63 -8.44
N VAL A 146 12.97 -16.87 -7.46
CA VAL A 146 12.00 -17.37 -6.48
C VAL A 146 10.61 -17.28 -7.11
N ILE A 147 10.04 -18.41 -7.53
CA ILE A 147 8.70 -18.45 -8.12
C ILE A 147 7.68 -18.67 -6.99
N PRO A 148 6.85 -17.68 -6.64
CA PRO A 148 5.84 -17.85 -5.61
C PRO A 148 4.74 -18.81 -6.09
N ILE A 149 4.22 -19.63 -5.19
CA ILE A 149 3.09 -20.50 -5.49
C ILE A 149 1.84 -19.61 -5.52
N SER A 150 1.31 -19.34 -6.72
CA SER A 150 -0.02 -18.78 -6.89
C SER A 150 -1.05 -19.85 -6.55
N SER A 151 -2.18 -19.44 -5.95
CA SER A 151 -3.14 -20.38 -5.40
C SER A 151 -4.01 -21.03 -6.48
N ASN A 152 -3.69 -22.29 -6.81
CA ASN A 152 -4.20 -23.04 -7.97
C ASN A 152 -5.70 -23.38 -8.00
N ASN A 153 -6.52 -22.89 -7.07
CA ASN A 153 -7.91 -23.33 -6.91
C ASN A 153 -8.92 -22.18 -6.96
N GLY A 154 -8.61 -21.13 -7.73
CA GLY A 154 -9.46 -19.93 -7.81
C GLY A 154 -9.49 -19.13 -6.50
N ILE A 155 -8.44 -19.26 -5.68
CA ILE A 155 -8.17 -18.35 -4.56
C ILE A 155 -7.19 -17.31 -5.08
N PHE A 156 -7.34 -16.05 -4.71
CA PHE A 156 -6.40 -15.00 -5.07
C PHE A 156 -6.03 -14.18 -3.85
N ILE A 157 -4.77 -13.77 -3.76
CA ILE A 157 -4.29 -12.88 -2.71
C ILE A 157 -3.83 -11.59 -3.37
N TYR A 158 -4.50 -10.49 -3.03
CA TYR A 158 -4.22 -9.17 -3.59
C TYR A 158 -3.81 -8.21 -2.48
N ARG A 159 -2.61 -7.64 -2.61
CA ARG A 159 -2.03 -6.70 -1.65
C ARG A 159 -2.21 -5.26 -2.11
N LEU A 160 -2.78 -4.46 -1.22
CA LEU A 160 -2.93 -3.02 -1.37
C LEU A 160 -1.78 -2.33 -0.62
N ASN A 161 -0.91 -1.66 -1.38
CA ASN A 161 0.31 -1.03 -0.85
C ASN A 161 0.11 0.40 -0.32
N GLU A 162 -1.06 0.99 -0.53
CA GLU A 162 -1.39 2.36 -0.13
C GLU A 162 -2.84 2.42 0.37
N SER A 163 -3.22 3.56 0.97
CA SER A 163 -4.61 3.83 1.37
C SER A 163 -5.58 3.65 0.20
N PHE A 164 -6.73 3.02 0.47
CA PHE A 164 -7.75 2.72 -0.53
C PHE A 164 -8.79 3.85 -0.54
N LEU A 165 -8.62 4.79 -1.47
CA LEU A 165 -9.35 6.04 -1.54
C LEU A 165 -10.01 6.20 -2.91
N TYR A 166 -10.94 7.13 -3.05
CA TYR A 166 -11.59 7.44 -4.32
C TYR A 166 -10.63 7.57 -5.52
N PRO A 167 -9.50 8.29 -5.45
CA PRO A 167 -8.64 8.50 -6.62
C PRO A 167 -7.97 7.23 -7.16
N ASN A 168 -7.79 6.20 -6.32
CA ASN A 168 -7.06 4.98 -6.70
C ASN A 168 -7.91 3.70 -6.65
N ALA A 169 -9.09 3.73 -6.03
CA ALA A 169 -9.95 2.57 -5.86
C ALA A 169 -10.25 1.85 -7.19
N ASN A 170 -10.66 2.59 -8.21
CA ASN A 170 -10.91 2.03 -9.54
C ASN A 170 -9.65 1.41 -10.16
N HIS A 171 -8.50 2.07 -10.03
CA HIS A 171 -7.26 1.57 -10.61
C HIS A 171 -6.83 0.25 -9.97
N TYR A 172 -6.93 0.13 -8.64
CA TYR A 172 -6.67 -1.11 -7.92
C TYR A 172 -7.62 -2.22 -8.36
N MET A 173 -8.92 -1.94 -8.37
CA MET A 173 -9.93 -2.96 -8.60
C MET A 173 -9.98 -3.43 -10.06
N GLU A 174 -9.75 -2.54 -11.02
CA GLU A 174 -9.71 -2.90 -12.44
C GLU A 174 -8.55 -3.88 -12.73
N LEU A 175 -7.34 -3.57 -12.23
CA LEU A 175 -6.19 -4.47 -12.36
C LEU A 175 -6.43 -5.83 -11.70
N MET A 176 -7.07 -5.82 -10.54
CA MET A 176 -7.42 -7.04 -9.82
C MET A 176 -8.43 -7.89 -10.61
N ILE A 177 -9.52 -7.28 -11.09
CA ILE A 177 -10.56 -7.97 -11.87
C ILE A 177 -9.97 -8.52 -13.17
N GLU A 178 -9.16 -7.72 -13.89
CA GLU A 178 -8.57 -8.14 -15.16
C GLU A 178 -7.75 -9.42 -15.00
N GLN A 179 -6.90 -9.48 -13.97
CA GLN A 179 -6.09 -10.67 -13.70
C GLN A 179 -6.96 -11.86 -13.30
N ILE A 180 -7.95 -11.65 -12.42
CA ILE A 180 -8.86 -12.72 -11.99
C ILE A 180 -9.60 -13.29 -13.20
N PHE A 181 -10.14 -12.46 -14.09
CA PHE A 181 -10.86 -12.93 -15.28
C PHE A 181 -9.96 -13.61 -16.31
N ARG A 182 -8.67 -13.25 -16.33
CA ARG A 182 -7.67 -13.91 -17.16
C ARG A 182 -7.34 -15.31 -16.63
N GLU A 183 -7.22 -15.48 -15.32
CA GLU A 183 -6.82 -16.74 -14.68
C GLU A 183 -7.99 -17.67 -14.31
N THR A 184 -9.22 -17.16 -14.29
CA THR A 184 -10.41 -17.95 -13.95
C THR A 184 -11.38 -18.08 -15.12
N LYS A 185 -12.29 -19.05 -15.01
CA LYS A 185 -13.44 -19.18 -15.90
C LYS A 185 -14.72 -18.69 -15.23
N PRO A 186 -15.70 -18.18 -16.01
CA PRO A 186 -17.03 -17.88 -15.51
C PRO A 186 -17.71 -19.12 -14.93
N GLY A 187 -18.53 -18.97 -13.89
CA GLY A 187 -19.26 -20.08 -13.27
C GLY A 187 -20.31 -20.69 -14.21
N LYS A 188 -20.96 -19.83 -14.99
CA LYS A 188 -21.88 -20.23 -16.07
C LYS A 188 -21.31 -19.85 -17.43
N THR A 189 -21.51 -20.75 -18.38
CA THR A 189 -21.08 -20.60 -19.78
C THR A 189 -21.80 -19.45 -20.49
N ASN A 190 -23.09 -19.28 -20.20
CA ASN A 190 -23.88 -18.10 -20.54
C ASN A 190 -24.29 -17.42 -19.23
N LEU A 191 -23.78 -16.21 -18.99
CA LEU A 191 -24.15 -15.40 -17.82
C LEU A 191 -25.59 -14.87 -17.91
N TYR A 192 -26.15 -14.79 -19.12
CA TYR A 192 -27.47 -14.25 -19.42
C TYR A 192 -28.28 -15.27 -20.20
N ASP A 193 -29.55 -15.44 -19.82
CA ASP A 193 -30.47 -16.36 -20.49
C ASP A 193 -30.99 -15.77 -21.81
N SER A 194 -31.06 -14.44 -21.91
CA SER A 194 -31.54 -13.70 -23.09
C SER A 194 -30.56 -12.61 -23.57
N LEU A 195 -30.48 -12.41 -24.89
CA LEU A 195 -29.67 -11.32 -25.49
C LEU A 195 -30.08 -9.92 -25.00
N GLY A 196 -31.33 -9.74 -24.55
CA GLY A 196 -31.81 -8.45 -24.04
C GLY A 196 -31.36 -8.12 -22.63
N GLU A 197 -30.95 -9.12 -21.84
CA GLU A 197 -30.43 -8.93 -20.48
C GLU A 197 -28.93 -8.62 -20.48
N GLN A 198 -28.28 -8.85 -21.63
CA GLN A 198 -26.86 -8.64 -21.79
C GLN A 198 -26.52 -7.14 -21.80
N PRO A 199 -25.60 -6.71 -20.94
CA PRO A 199 -25.04 -5.37 -20.99
C PRO A 199 -24.42 -5.05 -22.35
N TRP A 200 -24.60 -3.82 -22.82
CA TRP A 200 -24.12 -3.36 -24.12
C TRP A 200 -22.58 -3.47 -24.30
N ASN A 201 -21.82 -3.56 -23.21
CA ASN A 201 -20.36 -3.68 -23.22
C ASN A 201 -19.86 -5.12 -23.38
N LEU A 202 -20.71 -6.13 -23.24
CA LEU A 202 -20.35 -7.52 -23.46
C LEU A 202 -20.56 -7.88 -24.93
N LYS A 203 -19.49 -8.30 -25.62
CA LYS A 203 -19.58 -8.88 -26.97
C LYS A 203 -19.79 -10.37 -26.83
N THR A 204 -21.04 -10.84 -26.94
CA THR A 204 -21.29 -12.27 -27.17
C THR A 204 -21.51 -12.50 -28.66
N SER A 205 -20.90 -13.53 -29.21
CA SER A 205 -21.20 -13.96 -30.57
C SER A 205 -22.60 -14.57 -30.59
N ARG A 206 -23.46 -14.13 -31.53
CA ARG A 206 -24.81 -14.71 -31.74
C ARG A 206 -24.77 -16.23 -32.01
N HIS A 207 -23.62 -16.71 -32.49
CA HIS A 207 -23.27 -18.11 -32.56
C HIS A 207 -22.11 -18.35 -31.59
N PRO A 208 -22.36 -18.83 -30.36
CA PRO A 208 -21.27 -19.31 -29.53
C PRO A 208 -20.61 -20.46 -30.29
N GLU A 209 -19.32 -20.32 -30.61
CA GLU A 209 -18.53 -21.43 -31.15
C GLU A 209 -18.55 -22.54 -30.09
N ARG A 210 -19.42 -23.54 -30.29
CA ARG A 210 -19.63 -24.66 -29.37
C ARG A 210 -18.34 -25.46 -29.09
N ASP A 211 -17.29 -25.25 -29.88
CA ASP A 211 -16.06 -26.01 -29.87
C ASP A 211 -14.94 -25.37 -29.03
N GLN A 212 -14.91 -24.04 -28.81
CA GLN A 212 -13.96 -23.39 -27.88
C GLN A 212 -14.37 -23.53 -26.40
N GLN A 213 -15.66 -23.79 -26.16
CA GLN A 213 -16.30 -23.70 -24.84
C GLN A 213 -16.11 -24.95 -23.96
N LYS A 214 -15.65 -26.08 -24.52
CA LYS A 214 -15.61 -27.38 -23.83
C LYS A 214 -14.31 -27.70 -23.09
N ASP A 215 -13.23 -26.95 -23.28
CA ASP A 215 -11.92 -27.26 -22.65
C ASP A 215 -11.29 -26.05 -21.94
N ASP A 216 -12.10 -25.19 -21.28
CA ASP A 216 -11.55 -24.19 -20.36
C ASP A 216 -11.14 -24.85 -19.03
N ARG A 217 -9.84 -25.12 -18.91
CA ARG A 217 -9.19 -25.76 -17.76
C ARG A 217 -8.97 -24.81 -16.58
N ARG A 218 -9.24 -23.52 -16.73
CA ARG A 218 -9.08 -22.56 -15.65
C ARG A 218 -10.03 -22.87 -14.49
N PRO A 219 -9.62 -22.64 -13.24
CA PRO A 219 -10.50 -22.80 -12.08
C PRO A 219 -11.59 -21.73 -12.06
N CYS A 220 -12.73 -22.02 -11.42
CA CYS A 220 -13.72 -20.98 -11.12
C CYS A 220 -13.26 -20.17 -9.90
N LEU A 221 -13.46 -18.86 -9.90
CA LEU A 221 -13.18 -18.01 -8.74
C LEU A 221 -13.91 -18.52 -7.49
N HIS A 222 -13.21 -18.73 -6.38
CA HIS A 222 -13.76 -19.24 -5.12
C HIS A 222 -13.63 -18.23 -3.98
N ALA A 223 -12.43 -17.71 -3.75
CA ALA A 223 -12.18 -16.76 -2.67
C ALA A 223 -11.18 -15.68 -3.09
N LEU A 224 -11.32 -14.51 -2.49
CA LEU A 224 -10.42 -13.38 -2.64
C LEU A 224 -9.93 -12.95 -1.26
N ILE A 225 -8.62 -12.94 -1.08
CA ILE A 225 -7.95 -12.49 0.13
C ILE A 225 -7.35 -11.11 -0.17
N LEU A 226 -7.84 -10.09 0.53
CA LEU A 226 -7.32 -8.75 0.44
C LEU A 226 -6.41 -8.45 1.63
N ASP A 227 -5.14 -8.20 1.32
CA ASP A 227 -4.16 -7.76 2.30
C ASP A 227 -4.22 -6.24 2.43
N PHE A 228 -4.80 -5.79 3.55
CA PHE A 228 -4.95 -4.39 3.95
C PHE A 228 -3.82 -3.92 4.87
N SER A 229 -2.73 -4.68 5.03
CA SER A 229 -1.59 -4.28 5.88
C SER A 229 -0.99 -2.93 5.47
N GLY A 230 -0.98 -2.59 4.17
CA GLY A 230 -0.55 -1.30 3.65
C GLY A 230 -1.64 -0.21 3.64
N VAL A 231 -2.89 -0.55 3.97
CA VAL A 231 -4.04 0.37 3.86
C VAL A 231 -4.26 1.10 5.17
N ALA A 232 -3.87 2.37 5.22
CA ALA A 232 -4.11 3.21 6.40
C ALA A 232 -5.55 3.72 6.48
N HIS A 233 -6.14 4.08 5.34
CA HIS A 233 -7.45 4.74 5.27
C HIS A 233 -8.33 4.12 4.18
N LEU A 234 -9.63 4.10 4.45
CA LEU A 234 -10.71 3.70 3.54
C LEU A 234 -11.79 4.78 3.57
N ASP A 235 -12.12 5.36 2.41
CA ASP A 235 -13.20 6.32 2.28
C ASP A 235 -14.52 5.65 1.83
N ILE A 236 -15.62 6.41 1.87
CA ILE A 236 -16.96 5.89 1.55
C ILE A 236 -17.02 5.44 0.08
N THR A 237 -16.43 6.21 -0.84
CA THR A 237 -16.46 5.87 -2.26
C THR A 237 -15.61 4.64 -2.57
N GLY A 238 -14.46 4.46 -1.93
CA GLY A 238 -13.68 3.23 -1.99
C GLY A 238 -14.47 2.04 -1.42
N LEU A 239 -15.11 2.19 -0.27
CA LEU A 239 -15.95 1.12 0.29
C LEU A 239 -17.08 0.71 -0.68
N GLN A 240 -17.75 1.69 -1.30
CA GLN A 240 -18.77 1.43 -2.30
C GLN A 240 -18.21 0.69 -3.52
N ASN A 241 -17.01 1.08 -3.97
CA ASN A 241 -16.31 0.41 -5.07
C ASN A 241 -16.04 -1.07 -4.76
N LEU A 242 -15.61 -1.41 -3.54
CA LEU A 242 -15.44 -2.81 -3.11
C LEU A 242 -16.77 -3.58 -3.14
N VAL A 243 -17.88 -2.95 -2.74
CA VAL A 243 -19.22 -3.57 -2.79
C VAL A 243 -19.64 -3.86 -4.23
N ASP A 244 -19.35 -2.95 -5.15
CA ASP A 244 -19.70 -3.12 -6.56
C ASP A 244 -18.84 -4.19 -7.24
N VAL A 245 -17.54 -4.24 -6.92
CA VAL A 245 -16.63 -5.31 -7.36
C VAL A 245 -17.07 -6.67 -6.80
N ARG A 246 -17.48 -6.74 -5.52
CA ARG A 246 -18.06 -7.97 -4.96
C ARG A 246 -19.25 -8.46 -5.77
N ARG A 247 -20.20 -7.59 -6.10
CA ARG A 247 -21.36 -7.95 -6.93
C ARG A 247 -20.94 -8.44 -8.32
N GLN A 248 -19.95 -7.79 -8.93
CA GLN A 248 -19.42 -8.17 -10.23
C GLN A 248 -18.76 -9.56 -10.21
N LEU A 249 -17.93 -9.83 -9.19
CA LEU A 249 -17.27 -11.13 -9.03
C LEU A 249 -18.27 -12.23 -8.65
N ASP A 250 -19.26 -11.95 -7.80
CA ASP A 250 -20.33 -12.89 -7.45
C ASP A 250 -21.15 -13.29 -8.68
N HIS A 251 -21.49 -12.32 -9.54
CA HIS A 251 -22.19 -12.57 -10.79
C HIS A 251 -21.32 -13.38 -11.77
N TYR A 252 -20.04 -13.04 -11.92
CA TYR A 252 -19.11 -13.77 -12.78
C TYR A 252 -18.91 -15.22 -12.33
N ALA A 253 -18.77 -15.46 -11.03
CA ALA A 253 -18.55 -16.78 -10.45
C ALA A 253 -19.83 -17.62 -10.34
N ASP A 254 -21.02 -17.03 -10.57
CA ASP A 254 -22.34 -17.61 -10.33
C ASP A 254 -22.51 -18.18 -8.91
N LYS A 255 -21.81 -17.58 -7.93
CA LYS A 255 -21.86 -17.93 -6.52
C LYS A 255 -21.32 -16.78 -5.69
N LYS A 256 -21.63 -16.78 -4.39
CA LYS A 256 -21.03 -15.83 -3.45
C LYS A 256 -19.54 -16.17 -3.29
N VAL A 257 -18.66 -15.25 -3.70
CA VAL A 257 -17.22 -15.36 -3.50
C VAL A 257 -16.91 -15.05 -2.04
N ASN A 258 -16.01 -15.81 -1.42
CA ASN A 258 -15.59 -15.54 -0.06
C ASN A 258 -14.53 -14.43 -0.05
N TRP A 259 -14.81 -13.31 0.63
CA TRP A 259 -13.91 -12.16 0.75
C TRP A 259 -13.24 -12.15 2.12
N HIS A 260 -11.95 -12.45 2.16
CA HIS A 260 -11.14 -12.49 3.37
C HIS A 260 -10.34 -11.18 3.47
N PHE A 261 -10.28 -10.58 4.65
CA PHE A 261 -9.51 -9.37 4.90
C PHE A 261 -8.42 -9.64 5.94
N VAL A 262 -7.21 -9.15 5.67
CA VAL A 262 -6.03 -9.33 6.52
C VAL A 262 -5.38 -7.99 6.81
N GLY A 263 -4.70 -7.84 7.95
CA GLY A 263 -3.87 -6.66 8.23
C GLY A 263 -4.67 -5.38 8.51
N LEU A 264 -5.91 -5.50 8.99
CA LEU A 264 -6.75 -4.36 9.34
C LEU A 264 -6.24 -3.67 10.61
N SER A 265 -5.25 -2.80 10.43
CA SER A 265 -4.58 -2.10 11.53
C SER A 265 -5.49 -1.16 12.31
N ARG A 266 -6.58 -0.66 11.69
CA ARG A 266 -7.47 0.34 12.30
C ARG A 266 -8.89 -0.20 12.53
N PRO A 267 -9.49 -0.01 13.72
CA PRO A 267 -10.87 -0.43 14.00
C PRO A 267 -11.92 0.18 13.07
N TRP A 268 -11.71 1.42 12.63
CA TRP A 268 -12.63 2.11 11.71
C TRP A 268 -12.72 1.44 10.33
N LEU A 269 -11.61 0.86 9.82
CA LEU A 269 -11.63 0.09 8.58
C LEU A 269 -12.49 -1.17 8.74
N LYS A 270 -12.26 -1.92 9.83
CA LYS A 270 -13.07 -3.11 10.16
C LYS A 270 -14.55 -2.75 10.27
N ARG A 271 -14.89 -1.66 10.98
CA ARG A 271 -16.26 -1.17 11.12
C ARG A 271 -16.88 -0.79 9.76
N ALA A 272 -16.15 -0.11 8.89
CA ALA A 272 -16.61 0.27 7.56
C ALA A 272 -16.92 -0.97 6.71
N LEU A 273 -16.01 -1.95 6.66
CA LEU A 273 -16.20 -3.20 5.94
C LEU A 273 -17.41 -3.99 6.47
N ILE A 274 -17.55 -4.11 7.79
CA ILE A 274 -18.71 -4.76 8.42
C ILE A 274 -20.01 -4.04 8.04
N SER A 275 -20.02 -2.70 8.04
CA SER A 275 -21.22 -1.93 7.68
C SER A 275 -21.62 -2.09 6.21
N ALA A 276 -20.68 -2.41 5.32
CA ALA A 276 -20.94 -2.78 3.93
C ALA A 276 -21.36 -4.25 3.73
N GLY A 277 -21.47 -5.00 4.83
CA GLY A 277 -21.86 -6.42 4.82
C GLY A 277 -20.71 -7.36 4.46
N PHE A 278 -19.46 -6.96 4.64
CA PHE A 278 -18.33 -7.90 4.61
C PHE A 278 -18.22 -8.63 5.97
N GLY A 279 -17.79 -9.90 5.93
CA GLY A 279 -17.62 -10.75 7.12
C GLY A 279 -18.91 -11.30 7.73
N SER A 280 -20.01 -11.30 6.98
CA SER A 280 -21.25 -12.00 7.29
C SER A 280 -21.47 -13.10 6.25
N SER A 281 -20.67 -14.17 6.31
CA SER A 281 -20.88 -15.34 5.44
C SER A 281 -21.48 -16.50 6.22
N GLU A 282 -22.61 -17.02 5.73
CA GLU A 282 -23.25 -18.25 6.22
C GLU A 282 -22.44 -19.52 5.83
N GLN A 283 -21.52 -19.41 4.87
CA GLN A 283 -20.72 -20.52 4.32
C GLN A 283 -19.22 -20.41 4.65
N GLY A 284 -18.80 -19.38 5.37
CA GLY A 284 -17.40 -19.13 5.68
C GLY A 284 -16.93 -19.95 6.88
N HIS A 285 -15.92 -20.81 6.69
CA HIS A 285 -15.19 -21.40 7.81
C HIS A 285 -14.33 -20.32 8.49
N THR A 286 -14.45 -20.20 9.80
CA THR A 286 -13.63 -19.29 10.61
C THR A 286 -12.42 -20.04 11.13
N ILE A 287 -11.24 -19.66 10.67
CA ILE A 287 -9.97 -19.98 11.32
C ILE A 287 -9.55 -18.71 12.04
N PHE A 288 -9.12 -18.82 13.30
CA PHE A 288 -8.65 -17.69 14.09
C PHE A 288 -7.39 -18.04 14.86
N SER A 289 -6.47 -17.08 14.92
CA SER A 289 -5.25 -17.20 15.71
C SER A 289 -5.51 -16.91 17.18
N VAL A 290 -5.02 -17.77 18.07
CA VAL A 290 -5.12 -17.66 19.53
C VAL A 290 -3.74 -17.39 20.14
N ALA A 291 -3.69 -16.45 21.08
CA ALA A 291 -2.52 -16.16 21.90
C ALA A 291 -2.51 -17.09 23.13
N ASN A 292 -1.34 -17.64 23.43
CA ASN A 292 -1.10 -18.44 24.63
C ASN A 292 -0.74 -17.51 25.80
N LEU A 293 -1.71 -17.23 26.67
CA LEU A 293 -1.47 -16.48 27.89
C LEU A 293 -1.15 -17.47 29.02
N HIS A 294 -0.01 -17.28 29.69
CA HIS A 294 0.32 -18.02 30.90
C HIS A 294 -0.24 -17.23 32.08
N ASP A 295 -1.25 -17.79 32.74
CA ASP A 295 -1.81 -17.18 33.94
C ASP A 295 -1.07 -17.74 35.15
N ASN A 296 -0.14 -16.97 35.71
CA ASN A 296 0.50 -17.28 36.99
C ASN A 296 -0.44 -16.84 38.11
N ILE A 297 -1.56 -17.54 38.28
CA ILE A 297 -2.38 -17.40 39.47
C ILE A 297 -1.68 -18.22 40.57
N ASP A 298 -1.13 -17.49 41.55
CA ASP A 298 -0.55 -17.99 42.79
C ASP A 298 0.72 -18.86 42.67
N GLY A 299 1.86 -18.24 42.35
CA GLY A 299 3.21 -18.60 42.86
C GLY A 299 3.75 -20.04 42.74
N ASP A 300 2.99 -20.96 42.17
CA ASP A 300 3.25 -22.39 42.12
C ASP A 300 3.58 -22.75 40.67
N GLU A 301 4.87 -22.76 40.34
CA GLU A 301 5.41 -22.97 38.97
C GLU A 301 4.95 -24.30 38.33
N ASN A 302 4.39 -25.21 39.11
CA ASN A 302 4.03 -26.56 38.68
C ASN A 302 2.61 -26.70 38.10
N ASN A 303 1.78 -25.65 38.10
CA ASN A 303 0.40 -25.74 37.63
C ASN A 303 -0.07 -24.55 36.77
N ALA A 304 0.80 -24.04 35.91
CA ALA A 304 0.47 -22.97 34.97
C ALA A 304 -0.59 -23.44 33.95
N THR A 305 -1.83 -22.96 34.09
CA THR A 305 -2.88 -23.18 33.08
C THR A 305 -2.65 -22.25 31.89
N VAL A 306 -2.50 -22.82 30.70
CA VAL A 306 -2.42 -22.04 29.46
C VAL A 306 -3.83 -21.60 29.07
N VAL A 307 -4.09 -20.29 29.12
CA VAL A 307 -5.34 -19.68 28.66
C VAL A 307 -5.17 -19.27 27.21
N LEU A 308 -6.03 -19.80 26.34
CA LEU A 308 -6.06 -19.43 24.92
C LEU A 308 -7.02 -18.26 24.72
N VAL A 309 -6.50 -17.14 24.23
CA VAL A 309 -7.30 -15.93 23.95
C VAL A 309 -7.24 -15.61 22.47
N PRO A 310 -8.37 -15.51 21.75
CA PRO A 310 -8.34 -15.17 20.33
C PRO A 310 -7.83 -13.74 20.13
N ILE A 311 -6.95 -13.54 19.15
CA ILE A 311 -6.35 -12.22 18.86
C ILE A 311 -7.40 -11.26 18.31
N LEU A 312 -8.29 -11.77 17.47
CA LEU A 312 -9.42 -11.03 16.90
C LEU A 312 -10.73 -11.66 17.37
N ASP A 313 -11.79 -10.84 17.42
CA ASP A 313 -13.14 -11.29 17.75
C ASP A 313 -13.56 -12.48 16.86
N SER A 314 -13.83 -13.62 17.49
CA SER A 314 -14.18 -14.89 16.84
C SER A 314 -15.56 -14.87 16.20
N ASN A 315 -16.39 -13.88 16.54
CA ASN A 315 -17.77 -13.79 16.08
C ASN A 315 -17.92 -13.24 14.65
N ARG A 316 -16.81 -12.98 13.95
CA ARG A 316 -16.80 -12.41 12.59
C ARG A 316 -15.97 -13.29 11.65
N SER A 317 -16.67 -14.09 10.85
CA SER A 317 -16.06 -14.89 9.81
C SER A 317 -15.39 -13.98 8.77
N LEU A 318 -14.22 -14.39 8.26
CA LEU A 318 -13.50 -13.72 7.15
C LEU A 318 -12.61 -12.51 7.48
N PHE A 319 -12.44 -12.15 8.76
CA PHE A 319 -11.40 -11.19 9.18
C PHE A 319 -10.27 -11.94 9.89
N HIS A 320 -9.06 -11.87 9.35
CA HIS A 320 -7.91 -12.67 9.82
C HIS A 320 -6.78 -11.79 10.29
N THR A 321 -5.96 -12.33 11.19
CA THR A 321 -4.76 -11.63 11.67
C THR A 321 -3.67 -11.67 10.60
N ASP A 322 -3.41 -12.88 10.08
CA ASP A 322 -2.33 -13.16 9.14
C ASP A 322 -2.84 -13.74 7.81
N LEU A 323 -1.99 -13.65 6.77
CA LEU A 323 -2.30 -14.18 5.44
C LEU A 323 -2.40 -15.70 5.43
N ASP A 324 -1.61 -16.39 6.26
CA ASP A 324 -1.69 -17.85 6.41
C ASP A 324 -3.06 -18.27 6.97
N GLU A 325 -3.54 -17.59 8.01
CA GLU A 325 -4.87 -17.82 8.59
C GLU A 325 -5.98 -17.63 7.55
N ALA A 326 -5.89 -16.55 6.77
CA ALA A 326 -6.84 -16.27 5.69
C ALA A 326 -6.80 -17.31 4.57
N TYR A 327 -5.60 -17.74 4.19
CA TYR A 327 -5.38 -18.74 3.15
C TYR A 327 -5.95 -20.10 3.56
N GLU A 328 -5.65 -20.57 4.77
CA GLU A 328 -6.18 -21.83 5.28
C GLU A 328 -7.72 -21.78 5.42
N ALA A 329 -8.29 -20.63 5.82
CA ALA A 329 -9.73 -20.46 5.89
C ALA A 329 -10.39 -20.53 4.50
N ALA A 330 -9.76 -19.95 3.48
CA ALA A 330 -10.22 -20.02 2.09
C ALA A 330 -10.07 -21.44 1.50
N MET A 331 -9.00 -22.15 1.87
CA MET A 331 -8.79 -23.55 1.48
C MET A 331 -9.80 -24.49 2.15
N ALA A 332 -10.16 -24.22 3.41
CA ALA A 332 -11.16 -24.98 4.14
C ALA A 332 -12.54 -24.92 3.48
N SER A 333 -12.92 -23.77 2.90
CA SER A 333 -14.21 -23.58 2.20
C SER A 333 -14.30 -24.22 0.83
N LEU A 334 -13.19 -24.72 0.26
CA LEU A 334 -13.24 -25.43 -1.01
C LEU A 334 -14.02 -26.75 -0.89
N PRO A 335 -14.76 -27.16 -1.95
CA PRO A 335 -15.37 -28.49 -2.00
C PRO A 335 -14.29 -29.58 -1.92
N GLN A 336 -14.60 -30.72 -1.30
CA GLN A 336 -13.62 -31.82 -1.09
C GLN A 336 -12.98 -32.35 -2.38
N LYS A 337 -13.65 -32.21 -3.53
CA LYS A 337 -13.16 -32.59 -4.86
C LYS A 337 -12.00 -31.70 -5.36
N ASP A 338 -11.96 -30.44 -4.91
CA ASP A 338 -10.96 -29.46 -5.38
C ASP A 338 -9.74 -29.40 -4.44
N LYS A 339 -9.82 -29.97 -3.23
CA LYS A 339 -8.73 -29.96 -2.23
C LYS A 339 -7.48 -30.77 -2.63
N PHE A 340 -7.63 -31.78 -3.48
CA PHE A 340 -6.57 -32.76 -3.78
C PHE A 340 -5.66 -32.41 -4.96
N VAL A 341 -5.92 -31.31 -5.68
CA VAL A 341 -5.08 -30.88 -6.82
C VAL A 341 -3.68 -30.39 -6.36
N VAL A 342 -3.50 -30.17 -5.04
CA VAL A 342 -2.29 -29.55 -4.46
C VAL A 342 -1.13 -30.53 -4.22
N PHE A 343 -1.34 -31.85 -4.26
CA PHE A 343 -0.31 -32.83 -3.85
C PHE A 343 0.38 -33.61 -4.98
N ASP A 344 0.00 -33.46 -6.25
CA ASP A 344 0.48 -34.36 -7.32
C ASP A 344 1.72 -33.87 -8.10
N ASN A 345 2.35 -32.77 -7.68
CA ASN A 345 3.69 -32.42 -8.15
C ASN A 345 4.75 -32.87 -7.15
N GLY A 346 4.86 -34.19 -6.99
CA GLY A 346 6.06 -34.80 -6.45
C GLY A 346 7.25 -34.49 -7.36
N MET A 347 8.22 -33.74 -6.84
CA MET A 347 9.56 -33.71 -7.42
C MET A 347 10.14 -35.13 -7.35
N VAL A 348 10.46 -35.67 -8.52
CA VAL A 348 11.52 -36.68 -8.70
C VAL A 348 12.86 -35.96 -8.72
#